data_AF-A0A428HYB3-F1
#
_entry.id   AF-A0A428HYB3-F1
#
_cell.length_a   1.000
_cell.length_b   1.000
_cell.length_c   1.000
_cell.angle_alpha   90.00
_cell.angle_beta   90.00
_cell.angle_gamma   90.00
#
_symmetry.space_group_name_H-M   'P 1'
#
loop_
_entity.id
_entity.type
_entity.pdbx_description
1 polymer ?
#
loop_
_entity_poly.entity_id
_entity_poly.type
_entity_poly.pdbx_seq_one_letter_code
_entity_poly.pdbx_strand_id
1 'polypeptide(L)'
;MMKRIIKIFFCLLLVFFIFKGYQIHRDVKQVMTYRTLVREVLAEEDTGTNEDLILAMIYTETKGKEDDVMQASESATGQTNSITNNKESIRQGIQTLSENLRKAKEKGVDPWTAVQAYNFGQDYIEYVEKNGGKNSLELARKYSKEVVAPSLGNVTGKTYIYLHPISFLHGSELYVNGGNYYYSRLVEMNQFIMKLFSWF
;
A
#
# COMPACT_ATOMS: atom_id res chain seq x y z
N MET A 1 6.02 20.93 -40.33
CA MET A 1 6.43 21.22 -38.95
C MET A 1 5.66 20.39 -37.92
N MET A 2 4.32 20.44 -37.90
CA MET A 2 3.45 19.69 -36.98
C MET A 2 3.69 18.17 -36.94
N LYS A 3 3.84 17.49 -38.10
CA LYS A 3 4.13 16.04 -38.17
C LYS A 3 5.46 15.65 -37.51
N ARG A 4 6.47 16.54 -37.49
CA ARG A 4 7.76 16.29 -36.82
C ARG A 4 7.62 16.44 -35.30
N ILE A 5 6.87 17.45 -34.85
CA ILE A 5 6.56 17.67 -33.41
C ILE A 5 5.80 16.48 -32.85
N ILE A 6 4.77 15.99 -33.56
CA ILE A 6 4.00 14.81 -33.16
C ILE A 6 4.90 13.57 -33.03
N LYS A 7 5.79 13.33 -34.00
CA LYS A 7 6.74 12.21 -33.92
C LYS A 7 7.69 12.33 -32.72
N ILE A 8 8.23 13.52 -32.46
CA ILE A 8 9.10 13.76 -31.29
C ILE A 8 8.33 13.51 -30.00
N PHE A 9 7.09 13.99 -29.89
CA PHE A 9 6.23 13.75 -28.73
C PHE A 9 6.02 12.24 -28.49
N PHE A 10 5.67 11.47 -29.53
CA PHE A 10 5.53 10.02 -29.41
C PHE A 10 6.84 9.30 -29.08
N CYS A 11 7.99 9.76 -29.61
CA CYS A 11 9.29 9.22 -29.23
C CYS A 11 9.61 9.48 -27.75
N LEU A 12 9.35 10.69 -27.24
CA LEU A 12 9.56 11.03 -25.82
C LEU A 12 8.64 10.20 -24.92
N LEU A 13 7.38 10.02 -25.32
CA LEU A 13 6.40 9.20 -24.62
C LEU A 13 6.84 7.72 -24.59
N LEU A 14 7.36 7.18 -25.70
CA LEU A 14 7.92 5.83 -25.76
C LEU A 14 9.12 5.68 -24.81
N VAL A 15 10.08 6.62 -24.85
CA VAL A 15 11.24 6.61 -23.96
C VAL A 15 10.81 6.68 -22.49
N PHE A 16 9.81 7.50 -22.17
CA PHE A 16 9.23 7.57 -20.84
C PHE A 16 8.66 6.22 -20.37
N PHE A 17 7.86 5.55 -21.21
CA PHE A 17 7.29 4.25 -20.86
C PHE A 17 8.36 3.15 -20.72
N ILE A 18 9.39 3.15 -21.57
CA ILE A 18 10.53 2.22 -21.44
C ILE A 18 11.25 2.47 -20.11
N PHE A 19 11.55 3.73 -19.78
CA PHE A 19 12.20 4.09 -18.52
C PHE A 19 11.37 3.68 -17.30
N LYS A 20 10.05 3.94 -17.31
CA LYS A 20 9.13 3.51 -16.24
C LYS A 20 9.06 1.99 -16.13
N GLY A 21 9.00 1.26 -17.25
CA GLY A 21 9.04 -0.20 -17.28
C GLY A 21 10.33 -0.75 -16.67
N TYR A 22 11.48 -0.17 -17.02
CA TYR A 22 12.76 -0.54 -16.40
C TYR A 22 12.81 -0.26 -14.90
N GLN A 23 12.29 0.90 -14.45
CA GLN A 23 12.20 1.23 -13.03
C GLN A 23 11.33 0.22 -12.27
N ILE A 24 10.15 -0.11 -12.80
CA ILE A 24 9.24 -1.11 -12.22
C ILE A 24 9.94 -2.46 -12.12
N HIS A 25 10.57 -2.92 -13.21
CA HIS A 25 11.31 -4.18 -13.24
C HIS A 25 12.40 -4.25 -12.15
N ARG A 26 13.20 -3.18 -12.02
CA ARG A 26 14.24 -3.10 -10.99
C ARG A 26 13.66 -3.15 -9.59
N ASP A 27 12.59 -2.40 -9.34
CA ASP A 27 11.92 -2.35 -8.04
C ASP A 27 11.26 -3.69 -7.70
N VAL A 28 10.68 -4.40 -8.69
CA VAL A 28 10.14 -5.75 -8.49
C VAL A 28 11.26 -6.72 -8.17
N LYS A 29 12.38 -6.69 -8.92
CA LYS A 29 13.55 -7.53 -8.61
C LYS A 29 14.08 -7.28 -7.19
N GLN A 30 14.14 -6.02 -6.76
CA GLN A 30 14.53 -5.67 -5.39
C GLN A 30 13.61 -6.35 -4.36
N VAL A 31 12.29 -6.21 -4.50
CA VAL A 31 11.35 -6.81 -3.55
C VAL A 31 11.40 -8.33 -3.57
N MET A 32 11.60 -8.95 -4.74
CA MET A 32 11.72 -10.40 -4.87
C MET A 32 12.93 -10.98 -4.12
N THR A 33 13.93 -10.18 -3.76
CA THR A 33 15.04 -10.62 -2.89
C THR A 33 14.55 -11.00 -1.48
N TYR A 34 13.43 -10.45 -1.02
CA TYR A 34 12.83 -10.77 0.28
C TYR A 34 11.94 -12.01 0.25
N ARG A 35 11.69 -12.63 -0.91
CA ARG A 35 10.75 -13.76 -1.05
C ARG A 35 11.08 -14.91 -0.09
N THR A 36 12.34 -15.33 -0.02
CA THR A 36 12.75 -16.41 0.87
C THR A 36 12.54 -16.05 2.34
N LEU A 37 12.87 -14.81 2.73
CA LEU A 37 12.68 -14.33 4.10
C LEU A 37 11.19 -14.22 4.47
N VAL A 38 10.35 -13.77 3.53
CA VAL A 38 8.88 -13.76 3.70
C VAL A 38 8.36 -15.18 3.92
N ARG A 39 8.81 -16.18 3.15
CA ARG A 39 8.40 -17.59 3.35
C ARG A 39 8.84 -18.12 4.71
N GLU A 40 10.06 -17.81 5.11
CA GLU A 40 10.60 -18.22 6.41
C GLU A 40 9.72 -17.68 7.54
N VAL A 41 9.41 -16.38 7.54
CA VAL A 41 8.58 -15.76 8.58
C VAL A 41 7.13 -16.26 8.51
N LEU A 42 6.55 -16.44 7.32
CA LEU A 42 5.20 -17.01 7.18
C LEU A 42 5.11 -18.45 7.70
N ALA A 43 6.21 -19.21 7.70
CA ALA A 43 6.25 -20.57 8.24
C ALA A 43 6.46 -20.61 9.77
N GLU A 44 6.91 -19.51 10.38
CA GLU A 44 7.06 -19.37 11.84
C GLU A 44 5.72 -19.13 12.55
N GLU A 45 4.69 -18.67 11.84
CA GLU A 45 3.44 -18.17 12.42
C GLU A 45 2.19 -18.80 11.79
N ASP A 46 1.09 -18.89 12.55
CA ASP A 46 -0.24 -19.17 11.99
C ASP A 46 -0.79 -17.86 11.41
N THR A 47 -0.79 -17.74 10.07
CA THR A 47 -1.06 -16.46 9.40
C THR A 47 -2.32 -16.51 8.56
N GLY A 48 -3.04 -15.38 8.50
CA GLY A 48 -4.21 -15.20 7.64
C GLY A 48 -3.88 -14.76 6.20
N THR A 49 -2.59 -14.61 5.88
CA THR A 49 -2.09 -13.96 4.65
C THR A 49 -1.29 -14.94 3.78
N ASN A 50 -0.69 -14.44 2.69
CA ASN A 50 0.14 -15.22 1.79
C ASN A 50 1.34 -14.42 1.29
N GLU A 51 2.32 -15.13 0.72
CA GLU A 51 3.54 -14.58 0.15
C GLU A 51 3.28 -13.42 -0.82
N ASP A 52 2.36 -13.59 -1.77
CA ASP A 52 2.11 -12.60 -2.82
C ASP A 52 1.61 -11.26 -2.24
N LEU A 53 0.73 -11.32 -1.24
CA LEU A 53 0.18 -10.14 -0.60
C LEU A 53 1.25 -9.41 0.21
N ILE A 54 2.09 -10.14 0.96
CA ILE A 54 3.18 -9.54 1.75
C ILE A 54 4.20 -8.86 0.83
N LEU A 55 4.61 -9.52 -0.26
CA LEU A 55 5.53 -8.93 -1.23
C LEU A 55 4.91 -7.68 -1.89
N ALA A 56 3.62 -7.69 -2.22
CA ALA A 56 2.91 -6.52 -2.72
C ALA A 56 2.86 -5.36 -1.72
N MET A 57 2.74 -5.66 -0.42
CA MET A 57 2.80 -4.65 0.63
C MET A 57 4.21 -4.09 0.78
N ILE A 58 5.28 -4.91 0.83
CA ILE A 58 6.67 -4.43 0.80
C ILE A 58 6.91 -3.51 -0.42
N TYR A 59 6.41 -3.92 -1.58
CA TYR A 59 6.48 -3.08 -2.78
C TYR A 59 5.72 -1.76 -2.60
N THR A 60 4.55 -1.79 -1.97
CA THR A 60 3.74 -0.58 -1.75
C THR A 60 4.40 0.38 -0.76
N GLU A 61 4.99 -0.14 0.33
CA GLU A 61 5.59 0.65 1.40
C GLU A 61 6.92 1.27 1.01
N THR A 62 7.88 0.44 0.58
CA THR A 62 9.29 0.88 0.47
C THR A 62 9.93 0.52 -0.86
N LYS A 63 9.26 -0.26 -1.71
CA LYS A 63 9.90 -0.95 -2.86
C LYS A 63 11.08 -1.83 -2.41
N GLY A 64 11.14 -2.20 -1.13
CA GLY A 64 12.23 -2.96 -0.51
C GLY A 64 13.55 -2.18 -0.39
N LYS A 65 13.50 -0.85 -0.32
CA LYS A 65 14.68 0.05 -0.34
C LYS A 65 15.06 0.63 1.02
N GLU A 66 14.24 0.41 2.04
CA GLU A 66 14.46 0.85 3.42
C GLU A 66 14.63 -0.38 4.32
N ASP A 67 15.25 -0.23 5.49
CA ASP A 67 15.45 -1.33 6.45
C ASP A 67 14.11 -1.78 7.10
N ASP A 68 13.21 -0.84 7.35
CA ASP A 68 11.83 -1.15 7.72
C ASP A 68 10.99 -1.37 6.46
N VAL A 69 11.25 -2.49 5.77
CA VAL A 69 10.70 -2.83 4.45
C VAL A 69 9.16 -2.83 4.36
N MET A 70 8.47 -3.11 5.47
CA MET A 70 7.01 -3.08 5.58
C MET A 70 6.48 -1.83 6.32
N GLN A 71 7.34 -0.85 6.63
CA GLN A 71 7.02 0.33 7.44
C GLN A 71 6.20 -0.04 8.70
N ALA A 72 6.62 -1.11 9.36
CA ALA A 72 5.88 -1.72 10.46
C ALA A 72 6.20 -1.08 11.82
N SER A 73 7.21 -0.20 11.90
CA SER A 73 7.66 0.43 13.14
C SER A 73 6.53 1.14 13.89
N GLU A 74 5.68 1.90 13.18
CA GLU A 74 4.57 2.62 13.83
C GLU A 74 3.60 1.67 14.54
N SER A 75 3.34 0.48 13.96
CA SER A 75 2.49 -0.53 14.58
C SER A 75 3.13 -1.23 15.79
N ALA A 76 4.46 -1.30 15.85
CA ALA A 76 5.19 -1.90 16.96
C ALA A 76 5.46 -0.93 18.12
N THR A 77 5.89 0.29 17.81
CA THR A 77 6.49 1.23 18.79
C THR A 77 5.79 2.58 18.83
N GLY A 78 4.88 2.87 17.89
CA GLY A 78 4.31 4.20 17.70
C GLY A 78 5.30 5.22 17.13
N GLN A 79 6.52 4.80 16.76
CA GLN A 79 7.54 5.65 16.15
C GLN A 79 7.93 5.14 14.76
N THR A 80 8.15 6.06 13.83
CA THR A 80 8.59 5.72 12.47
C THR A 80 10.04 5.25 12.46
N ASN A 81 10.38 4.24 11.66
CA ASN A 81 11.74 3.75 11.42
C ASN A 81 12.52 3.32 12.68
N SER A 82 11.84 2.82 13.71
CA SER A 82 12.49 2.24 14.89
C SER A 82 13.02 0.83 14.62
N ILE A 83 12.40 0.10 13.69
CA ILE A 83 12.87 -1.22 13.24
C ILE A 83 13.98 -1.01 12.21
N THR A 84 15.16 -1.61 12.46
CA THR A 84 16.34 -1.53 11.58
C THR A 84 16.71 -2.89 10.97
N ASN A 85 15.84 -3.90 11.15
CA ASN A 85 16.05 -5.26 10.67
C ASN A 85 14.90 -5.70 9.76
N ASN A 86 15.24 -6.10 8.53
CA ASN A 86 14.26 -6.55 7.54
C ASN A 86 13.38 -7.72 8.01
N LYS A 87 13.94 -8.70 8.76
CA LYS A 87 13.18 -9.86 9.25
C LYS A 87 12.18 -9.44 10.32
N GLU A 88 12.58 -8.53 11.21
CA GLU A 88 11.70 -7.95 12.23
C GLU A 88 10.57 -7.13 11.60
N SER A 89 10.89 -6.30 10.60
CA SER A 89 9.91 -5.53 9.84
C SER A 89 8.87 -6.43 9.18
N ILE A 90 9.32 -7.51 8.51
CA ILE A 90 8.43 -8.49 7.88
C ILE A 90 7.58 -9.23 8.92
N ARG A 91 8.16 -9.65 10.04
CA ARG A 91 7.43 -10.34 11.11
C ARG A 91 6.34 -9.45 11.69
N GLN A 92 6.68 -8.22 12.08
CA GLN A 92 5.70 -7.29 12.61
C GLN A 92 4.60 -6.99 11.58
N GLY A 93 4.97 -6.77 10.31
CA GLY A 93 4.00 -6.51 9.25
C GLY A 93 3.03 -7.68 9.02
N ILE A 94 3.53 -8.93 9.06
CA ILE A 94 2.70 -10.14 8.95
C ILE A 94 1.76 -10.26 10.15
N GLN A 95 2.23 -10.00 11.36
CA GLN A 95 1.40 -10.03 12.58
C GLN A 95 0.27 -9.00 12.50
N THR A 96 0.60 -7.73 12.21
CA THR A 96 -0.37 -6.64 12.08
C THR A 96 -1.42 -6.96 11.01
N LEU A 97 -1.01 -7.43 9.84
CA LEU A 97 -1.95 -7.81 8.78
C LEU A 97 -2.81 -9.03 9.18
N SER A 98 -2.22 -10.05 9.80
CA SER A 98 -2.95 -11.26 10.20
C SER A 98 -4.01 -10.94 11.26
N GLU A 99 -3.70 -10.05 12.19
CA GLU A 99 -4.67 -9.57 13.17
C GLU A 99 -5.82 -8.80 12.50
N ASN A 100 -5.49 -7.91 11.55
CA ASN A 100 -6.50 -7.19 10.77
C ASN A 100 -7.40 -8.14 9.97
N LEU A 101 -6.82 -9.18 9.35
CA LEU A 101 -7.58 -10.18 8.58
C LEU A 101 -8.50 -11.00 9.49
N ARG A 102 -8.02 -11.40 10.68
CA ARG A 102 -8.84 -12.07 11.69
C ARG A 102 -10.02 -11.20 12.11
N LYS A 103 -9.76 -9.93 12.49
CA LYS A 103 -10.82 -9.00 12.90
C LYS A 103 -11.80 -8.69 11.77
N ALA A 104 -11.32 -8.55 10.53
CA ALA A 104 -12.18 -8.37 9.36
C ALA A 104 -13.12 -9.56 9.15
N LYS A 105 -12.61 -10.79 9.28
CA LYS A 105 -13.40 -12.02 9.22
C LYS A 105 -14.44 -12.08 10.35
N GLU A 106 -14.06 -11.76 11.58
CA GLU A 106 -14.96 -11.71 12.74
C GLU A 106 -16.09 -10.69 12.58
N LYS A 107 -15.79 -9.54 11.95
CA LYS A 107 -16.76 -8.48 11.66
C LYS A 107 -17.54 -8.70 10.35
N GLY A 108 -17.25 -9.77 9.61
CA GLY A 108 -17.94 -10.08 8.36
C GLY A 108 -17.69 -9.07 7.24
N VAL A 109 -16.57 -8.36 7.27
CA VAL A 109 -16.18 -7.40 6.22
C VAL A 109 -15.17 -8.03 5.26
N ASP A 110 -15.01 -7.44 4.07
CA ASP A 110 -14.11 -7.97 3.05
C ASP A 110 -12.62 -7.84 3.45
N PRO A 111 -11.73 -8.74 2.98
CA PRO A 111 -10.31 -8.73 3.37
C PRO A 111 -9.54 -7.49 2.91
N TRP A 112 -9.98 -6.74 1.89
CA TRP A 112 -9.33 -5.48 1.53
C TRP A 112 -9.56 -4.38 2.57
N THR A 113 -10.58 -4.54 3.43
CA THR A 113 -10.73 -3.71 4.63
C THR A 113 -9.54 -3.91 5.57
N ALA A 114 -9.07 -5.15 5.77
CA ALA A 114 -7.89 -5.44 6.59
C ALA A 114 -6.61 -4.84 6.01
N VAL A 115 -6.45 -4.90 4.68
CA VAL A 115 -5.31 -4.28 3.98
C VAL A 115 -5.36 -2.75 4.13
N GLN A 116 -6.51 -2.11 3.94
CA GLN A 116 -6.65 -0.67 4.15
C GLN A 116 -6.42 -0.28 5.62
N ALA A 117 -6.85 -1.11 6.56
CA ALA A 117 -6.61 -0.92 7.99
C ALA A 117 -5.13 -1.01 8.38
N TYR A 118 -4.27 -1.63 7.57
CA TYR A 118 -2.82 -1.56 7.79
C TYR A 118 -2.30 -0.11 7.71
N ASN A 119 -2.88 0.70 6.81
CA ASN A 119 -2.52 2.12 6.67
C ASN A 119 -3.30 3.06 7.61
N PHE A 120 -4.53 2.70 7.97
CA PHE A 120 -5.42 3.56 8.77
C PHE A 120 -5.50 3.21 10.25
N GLY A 121 -4.94 2.07 10.65
CA GLY A 121 -5.20 1.45 11.92
C GLY A 121 -6.45 0.56 11.91
N GLN A 122 -6.51 -0.33 12.90
CA GLN A 122 -7.48 -1.42 12.99
C GLN A 122 -8.93 -0.94 13.17
N ASP A 123 -9.15 0.26 13.71
CA ASP A 123 -10.49 0.85 13.91
C ASP A 123 -11.27 1.06 12.61
N TYR A 124 -10.56 1.16 11.48
CA TYR A 124 -11.19 1.22 10.16
C TYR A 124 -12.08 0.00 9.88
N ILE A 125 -11.75 -1.17 10.44
CA ILE A 125 -12.53 -2.41 10.24
C ILE A 125 -13.95 -2.25 10.82
N GLU A 126 -14.06 -1.68 12.02
CA GLU A 126 -15.37 -1.41 12.64
C GLU A 126 -16.11 -0.29 11.95
N TYR A 127 -15.38 0.70 11.42
CA TYR A 127 -15.99 1.73 10.60
C TYR A 127 -16.62 1.14 9.33
N VAL A 128 -15.94 0.23 8.64
CA VAL A 128 -16.50 -0.42 7.44
C VAL A 128 -17.70 -1.30 7.77
N GLU A 129 -17.65 -2.06 8.87
CA GLU A 129 -18.78 -2.89 9.34
C GLU A 129 -20.06 -2.04 9.50
N LYS A 130 -19.94 -0.87 10.14
CA LYS A 130 -21.08 0.06 10.34
C LYS A 130 -21.54 0.78 9.08
N ASN A 131 -20.77 0.72 7.99
CA ASN A 131 -21.00 1.47 6.75
C ASN A 131 -21.13 0.55 5.52
N GLY A 132 -21.77 -0.61 5.69
CA GLY A 132 -22.14 -1.50 4.57
C GLY A 132 -21.22 -2.71 4.38
N GLY A 133 -20.23 -2.89 5.26
CA GLY A 133 -19.42 -4.11 5.35
C GLY A 133 -18.45 -4.33 4.19
N LYS A 134 -18.23 -3.34 3.33
CA LYS A 134 -17.30 -3.42 2.20
C LYS A 134 -16.44 -2.17 2.06
N ASN A 135 -15.14 -2.36 1.93
CA ASN A 135 -14.17 -1.30 1.65
C ASN A 135 -14.40 -0.72 0.24
N SER A 136 -14.45 0.62 0.18
CA SER A 136 -14.54 1.38 -1.06
C SER A 136 -13.67 2.62 -0.99
N LEU A 137 -13.29 3.18 -2.15
CA LEU A 137 -12.50 4.43 -2.18
C LEU A 137 -13.26 5.60 -1.56
N GLU A 138 -14.58 5.66 -1.74
CA GLU A 138 -15.44 6.66 -1.11
C GLU A 138 -15.41 6.55 0.41
N LEU A 139 -15.54 5.33 0.93
CA LEU A 139 -15.56 5.06 2.36
C LEU A 139 -14.20 5.33 3.00
N ALA A 140 -13.11 4.89 2.36
CA ALA A 140 -11.74 5.14 2.80
C ALA A 140 -11.41 6.65 2.81
N ARG A 141 -11.84 7.38 1.76
CA ARG A 141 -11.69 8.84 1.67
C ARG A 141 -12.46 9.54 2.79
N LYS A 142 -13.68 9.10 3.07
CA LYS A 142 -14.50 9.64 4.15
C LYS A 142 -13.84 9.42 5.51
N TYR A 143 -13.36 8.20 5.79
CA TYR A 143 -12.65 7.88 7.02
C TYR A 143 -11.35 8.69 7.19
N SER A 144 -10.56 8.82 6.11
CA SER A 144 -9.36 9.66 6.07
C SER A 144 -9.67 11.10 6.48
N LYS A 145 -10.74 11.70 5.94
CA LYS A 145 -11.16 13.06 6.21
C LYS A 145 -11.74 13.27 7.61
N GLU A 146 -12.61 12.36 8.05
CA GLU A 146 -13.46 12.57 9.22
C GLU A 146 -12.88 11.98 10.51
N VAL A 147 -11.96 11.03 10.39
CA VAL A 147 -11.40 10.30 11.54
C VAL A 147 -9.89 10.48 11.61
N VAL A 148 -9.15 10.00 10.61
CA VAL A 148 -7.66 9.92 10.66
C VAL A 148 -7.02 11.31 10.66
N ALA A 149 -7.40 12.16 9.71
CA ALA A 149 -6.84 13.51 9.61
C ALA A 149 -7.09 14.34 10.89
N PRO A 150 -8.32 14.41 11.42
CA PRO A 150 -8.58 15.09 12.69
C PRO A 150 -7.85 14.49 13.89
N SER A 151 -7.77 13.17 14.02
CA SER A 151 -7.08 12.51 15.15
C SER A 151 -5.58 12.83 15.19
N LEU A 152 -5.01 13.20 14.04
CA LEU A 152 -3.61 13.60 13.88
C LEU A 152 -3.45 15.12 13.66
N GLY A 153 -4.44 15.92 14.02
CA GLY A 153 -4.34 17.38 14.09
C GLY A 153 -4.77 18.16 12.83
N ASN A 154 -5.17 17.49 11.75
CA ASN A 154 -5.77 18.15 10.58
C ASN A 154 -7.29 18.24 10.70
N VAL A 155 -7.76 19.14 11.55
CA VAL A 155 -9.20 19.40 11.75
C VAL A 155 -9.82 20.29 10.67
N THR A 156 -9.02 20.88 9.78
CA THR A 156 -9.48 21.79 8.73
C THR A 156 -9.78 21.10 7.40
N GLY A 157 -9.42 19.81 7.28
CA GLY A 157 -9.53 19.07 6.02
C GLY A 157 -8.51 19.50 4.98
N LYS A 158 -7.35 20.02 5.40
CA LYS A 158 -6.26 20.43 4.49
C LYS A 158 -5.79 19.24 3.65
N THR A 159 -5.64 19.46 2.34
CA THR A 159 -5.15 18.45 1.41
C THR A 159 -3.83 18.86 0.75
N TYR A 160 -3.18 17.90 0.10
CA TYR A 160 -2.05 18.11 -0.80
C TYR A 160 -2.25 17.30 -2.10
N ILE A 161 -1.61 17.75 -3.19
CA ILE A 161 -1.73 17.08 -4.49
C ILE A 161 -1.00 15.73 -4.45
N TYR A 162 -1.71 14.67 -4.83
CA TYR A 162 -1.19 13.32 -4.95
C TYR A 162 -1.19 12.89 -6.42
N LEU A 163 0.00 12.89 -7.03
CA LEU A 163 0.19 12.54 -8.45
C LEU A 163 0.50 11.05 -8.59
N HIS A 164 -0.55 10.23 -8.73
CA HIS A 164 -0.45 8.81 -8.99
C HIS A 164 -1.49 8.42 -10.06
N PRO A 165 -1.24 7.43 -10.94
CA PRO A 165 -2.21 7.04 -11.97
C PRO A 165 -3.65 6.81 -11.45
N ILE A 166 -3.78 6.23 -10.26
CA ILE A 166 -5.08 5.98 -9.62
C ILE A 166 -5.83 7.29 -9.27
N SER A 167 -5.12 8.37 -8.98
CA SER A 167 -5.71 9.61 -8.48
C SER A 167 -6.37 10.42 -9.61
N PHE A 168 -5.99 10.20 -10.88
CA PHE A 168 -6.57 10.90 -12.02
C PHE A 168 -8.07 10.63 -12.23
N LEU A 169 -8.56 9.45 -11.84
CA LEU A 169 -9.97 9.07 -12.01
C LEU A 169 -10.80 9.22 -10.73
N HIS A 170 -10.12 9.38 -9.59
CA HIS A 170 -10.76 9.27 -8.28
C HIS A 170 -10.56 10.48 -7.38
N GLY A 171 -9.73 11.46 -7.78
CA GLY A 171 -9.41 12.69 -7.05
C GLY A 171 -7.90 12.79 -6.80
N SER A 172 -7.29 13.91 -7.18
CA SER A 172 -5.84 14.10 -7.20
C SER A 172 -5.24 14.58 -5.87
N GLU A 173 -5.88 14.31 -4.74
CA GLU A 173 -5.51 14.85 -3.44
C GLU A 173 -5.50 13.83 -2.32
N LEU A 174 -4.63 13.99 -1.31
CA LEU A 174 -4.72 13.27 -0.04
C LEU A 174 -4.88 14.28 1.09
N TYR A 175 -5.47 13.88 2.21
CA TYR A 175 -5.55 14.71 3.40
C TYR A 175 -4.21 14.71 4.12
N VAL A 176 -3.73 15.88 4.52
CA VAL A 176 -2.58 15.99 5.43
C VAL A 176 -2.92 15.20 6.71
N ASN A 177 -2.00 14.36 7.17
CA ASN A 177 -2.21 13.47 8.32
C ASN A 177 -3.41 12.52 8.20
N GLY A 178 -3.93 12.26 6.99
CA GLY A 178 -5.12 11.43 6.78
C GLY A 178 -4.83 10.00 6.35
N GLY A 179 -3.58 9.55 6.36
CA GLY A 179 -3.17 8.32 5.69
C GLY A 179 -3.40 8.37 4.17
N ASN A 180 -3.35 7.21 3.53
CA ASN A 180 -3.57 7.05 2.09
C ASN A 180 -4.84 6.23 1.82
N TYR A 181 -5.94 6.91 1.50
CA TYR A 181 -7.21 6.25 1.21
C TYR A 181 -7.21 5.42 -0.10
N TYR A 182 -6.12 5.43 -0.88
CA TYR A 182 -5.91 4.53 -2.02
C TYR A 182 -5.19 3.23 -1.66
N TYR A 183 -4.68 3.09 -0.43
CA TYR A 183 -3.69 2.08 -0.05
C TYR A 183 -4.05 0.65 -0.49
N SER A 184 -5.25 0.16 -0.14
CA SER A 184 -5.71 -1.17 -0.54
C SER A 184 -5.71 -1.38 -2.06
N ARG A 185 -6.10 -0.37 -2.85
CA ARG A 185 -6.05 -0.43 -4.33
C ARG A 185 -4.63 -0.35 -4.87
N LEU A 186 -3.73 0.36 -4.18
CA LEU A 186 -2.31 0.38 -4.53
C LEU A 186 -1.67 -0.99 -4.32
N VAL A 187 -1.96 -1.64 -3.19
CA VAL A 187 -1.50 -3.01 -2.91
C VAL A 187 -2.05 -3.99 -3.95
N GLU A 188 -3.35 -3.93 -4.25
CA GLU A 188 -3.99 -4.77 -5.27
C GLU A 188 -3.34 -4.59 -6.66
N MET A 189 -3.14 -3.34 -7.08
CA MET A 189 -2.47 -3.01 -8.34
C MET A 189 -1.01 -3.49 -8.35
N ASN A 190 -0.29 -3.30 -7.24
CA ASN A 190 1.11 -3.72 -7.12
C ASN A 190 1.24 -5.25 -7.13
N GLN A 191 0.29 -5.98 -6.55
CA GLN A 191 0.25 -7.44 -6.64
C GLN A 191 0.13 -7.90 -8.10
N PHE A 192 -0.70 -7.23 -8.90
CA PHE A 192 -0.80 -7.50 -10.35
C PHE A 192 0.50 -7.15 -11.09
N ILE A 193 1.07 -5.97 -10.83
CA ILE A 193 2.35 -5.53 -11.43
C ILE A 193 3.47 -6.52 -11.11
N MET A 194 3.60 -6.93 -9.85
CA MET A 194 4.63 -7.88 -9.44
C MET A 194 4.46 -9.24 -10.12
N LYS A 195 3.23 -9.74 -10.27
CA LYS A 195 2.97 -10.97 -11.04
C LYS A 195 3.43 -10.85 -12.49
N LEU A 196 3.16 -9.73 -13.16
CA LEU A 196 3.59 -9.50 -14.53
C LEU A 196 5.12 -9.40 -14.70
N PHE A 197 5.80 -8.74 -13.76
CA PHE A 197 7.23 -8.44 -13.87
C PHE A 197 8.14 -9.47 -13.17
N SER A 198 7.59 -10.38 -12.36
CA SER A 198 8.36 -11.46 -11.71
C SER A 198 8.63 -12.66 -12.62
N TRP A 199 7.95 -12.76 -13.76
CA TRP A 199 8.18 -13.80 -14.77
C TRP A 199 9.36 -13.50 -15.72
N PHE A 200 10.01 -12.35 -15.57
CA PHE A 200 11.17 -11.88 -16.35
C PHE A 200 12.39 -11.60 -15.45
#